data_AF-A0A7S7AK77-F1
#
_entry.id   AF-A0A7S7AK77-F1
#
_cell.length_a   1.000
_cell.length_b   1.000
_cell.length_c   1.000
_cell.angle_alpha   90.00
_cell.angle_beta   90.00
_cell.angle_gamma   90.00
#
_symmetry.space_group_name_H-M   'P 1'
#
loop_
_entity.id
_entity.type
_entity.pdbx_description
1 polymer ?
#
loop_
_entity_poly.entity_id
_entity_poly.type
_entity_poly.pdbx_seq_one_letter_code
_entity_poly.pdbx_strand_id
1 'polypeptide(L)'
;MSYSYLGVLYGRNPLRACATALLYSFSTLLDVLVQLNLHLSFLNWQPTANTTMYRMQHSAAFWWIILFNALPCLFLLCLPQQKLMAGLNYWLLAGAVVFIINLFAWAVFPMATWAIVCLSLFQLHRHNEQLLQHS
;
A
#
# COMPACT_ATOMS: atom_id res chain seq x y z
N MET A 1 23.84 7.98 -10.91
CA MET A 1 22.47 7.45 -11.18
C MET A 1 21.74 7.38 -9.86
N SER A 2 20.54 7.96 -9.76
CA SER A 2 19.73 7.86 -8.55
C SER A 2 19.02 6.50 -8.54
N TYR A 3 19.62 5.51 -7.88
CA TYR A 3 19.01 4.19 -7.76
C TYR A 3 17.78 4.26 -6.86
N SER A 4 16.68 3.65 -7.29
CA SER A 4 15.49 3.48 -6.44
C SER A 4 15.78 2.51 -5.30
N TYR A 5 15.05 2.62 -4.19
CA TYR A 5 15.29 1.76 -3.02
C TYR A 5 15.18 0.27 -3.37
N LEU A 6 14.17 -0.13 -4.15
CA LEU A 6 14.04 -1.51 -4.60
C LEU A 6 15.19 -1.93 -5.52
N GLY A 7 15.68 -1.03 -6.39
CA GLY A 7 16.84 -1.30 -7.24
C GLY A 7 18.11 -1.55 -6.44
N VAL A 8 18.39 -0.72 -5.42
CA VAL A 8 19.52 -0.89 -4.51
C VAL A 8 19.38 -2.18 -3.70
N LEU A 9 18.18 -2.43 -3.17
CA LEU A 9 17.90 -3.62 -2.36
C LEU A 9 18.01 -4.89 -3.18
N TYR A 10 17.56 -4.88 -4.44
CA TYR A 10 17.65 -6.02 -5.35
C TYR A 10 19.09 -6.39 -5.68
N GLY A 11 19.96 -5.39 -5.89
CA GLY A 11 21.39 -5.62 -6.11
C GLY A 11 22.12 -6.24 -4.92
N ARG A 12 21.60 -6.08 -3.69
CA ARG A 12 22.18 -6.68 -2.47
C ARG A 12 21.51 -7.99 -2.06
N ASN A 13 20.19 -8.05 -2.10
CA ASN A 13 19.40 -9.21 -1.70
C ASN A 13 18.08 -9.27 -2.48
N PRO A 14 18.01 -10.04 -3.59
CA PRO A 14 16.85 -10.06 -4.47
C PRO A 14 15.61 -10.67 -3.81
N LEU A 15 15.76 -11.66 -2.93
CA LEU A 15 14.66 -12.26 -2.17
C LEU A 15 14.01 -11.23 -1.26
N ARG A 16 14.82 -10.45 -0.54
CA ARG A 16 14.32 -9.41 0.36
C ARG A 16 13.66 -8.26 -0.41
N ALA A 17 14.21 -7.89 -1.56
CA ALA A 17 13.58 -6.92 -2.46
C ALA A 17 12.20 -7.39 -2.92
N CYS A 18 12.09 -8.66 -3.34
CA CYS A 18 10.83 -9.25 -3.75
C CYS A 18 9.81 -9.31 -2.59
N ALA A 19 10.24 -9.76 -1.41
CA ALA A 19 9.38 -9.78 -0.22
C ALA A 19 8.89 -8.38 0.18
N THR A 20 9.75 -7.36 0.05
CA THR A 20 9.40 -5.97 0.34
C THR A 20 8.40 -5.44 -0.68
N ALA A 21 8.63 -5.66 -1.97
CA ALA A 21 7.69 -5.29 -3.03
C ALA A 21 6.32 -5.95 -2.79
N LEU A 22 6.31 -7.25 -2.49
CA LEU A 22 5.10 -8.02 -2.25
C LEU A 22 4.34 -7.53 -1.02
N LEU A 23 5.03 -7.23 0.08
CA LEU A 23 4.43 -6.70 1.30
C LEU A 23 3.72 -5.35 1.05
N TYR A 24 4.36 -4.45 0.30
CA TYR A 24 3.80 -3.14 -0.01
C TYR A 24 2.79 -3.15 -1.17
N SER A 25 2.77 -4.20 -2.00
CA SER A 25 1.73 -4.40 -3.02
C SER A 25 0.57 -5.27 -2.53
N PHE A 26 0.69 -5.94 -1.38
CA PHE A 26 -0.27 -6.94 -0.92
C PHE A 26 -1.69 -6.39 -0.80
N SER A 27 -1.84 -5.20 -0.19
CA SER A 27 -3.15 -4.54 -0.06
C SER A 27 -3.78 -4.28 -1.42
N THR A 28 -3.03 -3.69 -2.35
CA THR A 28 -3.50 -3.40 -3.71
C THR A 28 -3.87 -4.67 -4.46
N LEU A 29 -3.06 -5.73 -4.34
CA LEU A 29 -3.34 -7.02 -4.97
C LEU A 29 -4.62 -7.65 -4.43
N LEU A 30 -4.85 -7.55 -3.12
CA LEU A 30 -6.07 -8.05 -2.48
C LEU A 30 -7.29 -7.26 -2.96
N ASP A 31 -7.21 -5.93 -3.00
CA ASP A 31 -8.29 -5.07 -3.49
C ASP A 31 -8.62 -5.35 -4.97
N VAL A 32 -7.60 -5.53 -5.82
CA VAL A 32 -7.78 -5.89 -7.24
C VAL A 32 -8.38 -7.29 -7.39
N LEU A 33 -7.92 -8.26 -6.61
CA LEU A 33 -8.46 -9.63 -6.65
C LEU A 33 -9.93 -9.65 -6.26
N VAL A 34 -10.29 -8.88 -5.24
CA VAL A 34 -11.67 -8.70 -4.80
C VAL A 34 -12.52 -8.04 -5.91
N GLN A 35 -11.99 -7.03 -6.60
CA GLN A 35 -12.69 -6.42 -7.75
C GLN A 35 -12.86 -7.39 -8.92
N LEU A 36 -11.82 -8.16 -9.25
CA LEU A 36 -11.87 -9.16 -10.31
C LEU A 36 -12.88 -10.25 -9.96
N ASN A 37 -12.97 -10.64 -8.70
CA ASN A 37 -13.93 -11.65 -8.26
C ASN A 37 -15.39 -11.22 -8.42
N LEU A 38 -15.68 -9.92 -8.31
CA LEU A 38 -17.00 -9.36 -8.61
C LEU A 38 -17.41 -9.51 -10.06
N HIS A 39 -16.45 -9.46 -10.99
CA HIS A 39 -16.72 -9.50 -12.43
C HIS A 39 -16.60 -10.90 -13.05
N LEU A 40 -15.74 -11.74 -12.50
CA LEU A 40 -15.36 -13.02 -13.10
C LEU A 40 -15.71 -14.23 -12.22
N SER A 41 -16.20 -14.00 -10.99
CA SER A 41 -16.68 -15.05 -10.07
C SER A 41 -15.71 -16.22 -9.87
N PHE A 42 -14.41 -15.94 -9.77
CA PHE A 42 -13.38 -16.97 -9.58
C PHE A 42 -13.43 -17.67 -8.22
N LEU A 43 -13.96 -16.99 -7.20
CA LEU A 43 -14.17 -17.47 -5.84
C LEU A 43 -15.66 -17.38 -5.50
N ASN A 44 -16.21 -18.45 -4.93
CA ASN A 44 -17.57 -18.52 -4.35
C ASN A 44 -17.72 -17.69 -3.06
N TRP A 45 -17.08 -16.54 -3.01
CA TRP A 45 -17.13 -15.62 -1.89
C TRP A 45 -17.49 -14.24 -2.41
N GLN A 46 -18.59 -13.68 -1.94
CA GLN A 46 -18.98 -12.30 -2.18
C GLN A 46 -19.44 -11.67 -0.86
N PRO A 47 -19.10 -10.40 -0.61
CA PRO A 47 -19.59 -9.73 0.58
C PRO A 47 -21.11 -9.53 0.50
N THR A 48 -21.79 -9.72 1.62
CA THR A 48 -23.24 -9.58 1.70
C THR A 48 -23.65 -8.14 1.38
N ALA A 49 -24.76 -7.94 0.67
CA ALA A 49 -25.21 -6.63 0.15
C ALA A 49 -25.35 -5.52 1.21
N ASN A 50 -25.60 -5.89 2.47
CA ASN A 50 -25.75 -4.94 3.58
C ASN A 50 -24.42 -4.53 4.24
N THR A 51 -23.30 -5.08 3.80
CA THR A 51 -21.99 -4.76 4.37
C THR A 51 -21.43 -3.48 3.77
N THR A 52 -20.66 -2.76 4.59
CA THR A 52 -19.89 -1.59 4.14
C THR A 52 -18.91 -1.95 3.02
N MET A 53 -18.32 -3.16 3.08
CA MET A 53 -17.44 -3.70 2.06
C MET A 53 -18.12 -3.82 0.69
N TYR A 54 -19.36 -4.31 0.64
CA TYR A 54 -20.15 -4.39 -0.60
C TYR A 54 -20.43 -3.01 -1.20
N ARG A 55 -20.87 -2.06 -0.36
CA ARG A 55 -21.13 -0.66 -0.81
C ARG A 55 -19.87 0.03 -1.32
N MET A 56 -18.73 -0.25 -0.67
CA MET A 56 -17.44 0.33 -1.03
C MET A 56 -16.95 -0.21 -2.37
N GLN A 57 -17.06 -1.52 -2.62
CA GLN A 57 -16.66 -2.16 -3.88
C GLN A 57 -17.47 -1.67 -5.09
N HIS A 58 -18.75 -1.39 -4.89
CA HIS A 58 -19.63 -0.85 -5.95
C HIS A 58 -19.54 0.67 -6.11
N SER A 59 -18.75 1.36 -5.29
CA SER A 59 -18.54 2.81 -5.39
C SER A 59 -17.38 3.14 -6.33
N ALA A 60 -17.50 4.26 -7.06
CA ALA A 60 -16.38 4.84 -7.81
C ALA A 60 -15.16 5.15 -6.92
N ALA A 61 -15.37 5.31 -5.60
CA ALA A 61 -14.30 5.48 -4.61
C ALA A 61 -13.35 4.27 -4.54
N PHE A 62 -13.79 3.06 -4.91
CA PHE A 62 -12.97 1.84 -4.79
C PHE A 62 -11.68 1.90 -5.61
N TRP A 63 -11.75 2.43 -6.83
CA TRP A 63 -10.58 2.62 -7.68
C TRP A 63 -9.58 3.62 -7.08
N TRP A 64 -10.08 4.65 -6.39
CA TRP A 64 -9.22 5.59 -5.67
C TRP A 64 -8.50 4.94 -4.49
N ILE A 65 -9.15 3.99 -3.81
CA ILE A 65 -8.53 3.21 -2.72
C ILE A 65 -7.44 2.29 -3.26
N ILE A 66 -7.70 1.58 -4.35
CA ILE A 66 -6.69 0.74 -5.03
C ILE A 66 -5.47 1.59 -5.40
N LEU A 67 -5.70 2.75 -6.03
CA LEU A 67 -4.63 3.65 -6.46
C LEU A 67 -3.86 4.23 -5.27
N PHE A 68 -4.57 4.63 -4.21
CA PHE A 68 -3.95 5.12 -2.98
C PHE A 68 -3.10 4.06 -2.29
N ASN A 69 -3.58 2.81 -2.23
CA ASN A 69 -2.84 1.67 -1.66
C ASN A 69 -1.63 1.28 -2.52
N ALA A 70 -1.62 1.59 -3.82
CA ALA A 70 -0.48 1.33 -4.71
C ALA A 70 0.69 2.33 -4.53
N LEU A 71 0.43 3.53 -4.00
CA LEU A 71 1.42 4.60 -3.88
C LEU A 71 2.69 4.20 -3.12
N PRO A 72 2.64 3.51 -1.95
CA PRO A 72 3.84 3.06 -1.25
C PRO A 72 4.73 2.15 -2.11
N CYS A 73 4.13 1.25 -2.89
CA CYS A 73 4.85 0.37 -3.81
C CYS A 73 5.49 1.17 -4.96
N LEU A 74 4.75 2.13 -5.54
CA LEU A 74 5.29 3.03 -6.56
C LEU A 74 6.45 3.87 -6.02
N PHE A 75 6.37 4.33 -4.77
CA PHE A 75 7.46 5.05 -4.13
C PHE A 75 8.71 4.19 -3.97
N LEU A 76 8.56 2.94 -3.54
CA LEU A 76 9.68 2.00 -3.45
C LEU A 76 10.37 1.73 -4.80
N LEU A 77 9.60 1.71 -5.88
CA LEU A 77 10.08 1.47 -7.25
C LEU A 77 10.70 2.71 -7.90
N CYS A 78 10.10 3.88 -7.70
CA CYS A 78 10.41 5.09 -8.46
C CYS A 78 11.17 6.17 -7.68
N LEU A 79 11.02 6.24 -6.35
CA LEU A 79 11.67 7.29 -5.58
C LEU A 79 13.13 6.95 -5.27
N PRO A 80 14.03 7.96 -5.32
CA PRO A 80 15.36 7.87 -4.76
C PRO A 80 15.30 7.47 -3.30
N GLN A 81 16.25 6.64 -2.88
CA GLN A 81 16.38 6.17 -1.51
C GLN A 81 16.33 7.29 -0.44
N GLN A 82 16.94 8.44 -0.75
CA GLN A 82 16.99 9.63 0.12
C GLN A 82 15.62 10.33 0.27
N LYS A 83 14.76 10.25 -0.75
CA LYS A 83 13.44 10.92 -0.77
C LYS A 83 12.29 9.98 -0.37
N LEU A 84 12.57 8.67 -0.31
CA LEU A 84 11.57 7.63 -0.03
C LEU A 84 10.83 7.87 1.28
N MET A 85 11.56 8.16 2.37
CA MET A 85 10.94 8.33 3.69
C MET A 85 10.08 9.59 3.77
N ALA A 86 10.52 10.69 3.13
CA ALA A 86 9.69 11.89 3.02
C ALA A 86 8.40 11.59 2.26
N GLY A 87 8.49 10.91 1.11
CA GLY A 87 7.32 10.51 0.31
C GLY A 87 6.33 9.63 1.08
N LEU A 88 6.83 8.60 1.76
CA LEU A 88 5.99 7.72 2.57
C LEU A 88 5.35 8.42 3.77
N ASN A 89 6.04 9.37 4.41
CA ASN A 89 5.48 10.19 5.47
C ASN A 89 4.37 11.12 4.96
N TYR A 90 4.53 11.73 3.78
CA TYR A 90 3.47 12.53 3.17
C TYR A 90 2.25 11.69 2.82
N TRP A 91 2.45 10.48 2.29
CA TRP A 91 1.36 9.55 2.01
C TRP A 91 0.62 9.09 3.27
N LEU A 92 1.37 8.78 4.34
CA LEU A 92 0.80 8.53 5.67
C LEU A 92 -0.06 9.72 6.12
N LEU A 93 0.48 10.94 6.08
CA LEU A 93 -0.25 12.12 6.51
C LEU A 93 -1.54 12.32 5.70
N ALA A 94 -1.46 12.16 4.38
CA ALA A 94 -2.61 12.25 3.49
C ALA A 94 -3.67 11.18 3.81
N GLY A 95 -3.25 9.93 4.02
CA GLY A 95 -4.18 8.86 4.38
C GLY A 95 -4.78 9.04 5.77
N ALA A 96 -4.07 9.64 6.72
CA ALA A 96 -4.62 9.99 8.02
C ALA A 96 -5.73 11.05 7.90
N VAL A 97 -5.53 12.08 7.06
CA VAL A 97 -6.57 13.09 6.79
C VAL A 97 -7.79 12.45 6.12
N VAL A 98 -7.57 11.63 5.09
CA VAL A 98 -8.64 10.89 4.40
C VAL A 98 -9.38 9.97 5.37
N PHE A 99 -8.65 9.31 6.28
CA PHE A 99 -9.22 8.48 7.32
C PHE A 99 -10.12 9.28 8.26
N ILE A 100 -9.64 10.43 8.77
CA ILE A 100 -10.43 11.30 9.65
C ILE A 100 -11.71 11.74 8.94
N ILE A 101 -11.63 12.20 7.69
CA ILE A 101 -12.81 12.59 6.90
C ILE A 101 -13.78 11.42 6.74
N ASN A 102 -13.28 10.22 6.41
CA ASN A 102 -14.12 9.03 6.23
C ASN A 102 -14.74 8.51 7.54
N LEU A 103 -14.05 8.67 8.67
CA LEU A 103 -14.55 8.33 10.00
C LEU A 103 -15.83 9.12 10.31
N PHE A 104 -15.86 10.41 9.95
CA PHE A 104 -17.04 11.25 10.09
C PHE A 104 -18.09 11.02 8.97
N ALA A 105 -17.66 10.53 7.80
CA ALA A 105 -18.52 10.32 6.63
C ALA A 105 -19.07 8.88 6.46
N TRP A 106 -18.97 8.01 7.48
CA TRP A 106 -19.54 6.64 7.50
C TRP A 106 -19.00 5.65 6.45
N ALA A 107 -17.81 5.90 5.89
CA ALA A 107 -17.14 4.96 4.98
C ALA A 107 -16.01 4.24 5.72
N VAL A 108 -16.20 2.95 5.99
CA VAL A 108 -15.21 2.11 6.69
C VAL A 108 -14.03 1.86 5.76
N PHE A 109 -13.00 2.70 5.87
CA PHE A 109 -11.69 2.47 5.26
C PHE A 109 -11.10 1.16 5.83
N PRO A 110 -10.44 0.31 5.03
CA PRO A 110 -9.84 -0.92 5.53
C PRO A 110 -8.66 -0.60 6.47
N MET A 111 -8.97 -0.56 7.77
CA MET A 111 -8.04 -0.17 8.83
C MET A 111 -6.87 -1.14 9.05
N ALA A 112 -7.09 -2.43 8.76
CA ALA A 112 -6.10 -3.47 9.01
C ALA A 112 -4.88 -3.33 8.08
N THR A 113 -5.10 -3.04 6.80
CA THR A 113 -4.02 -2.85 5.82
C THR A 113 -3.21 -1.59 6.11
N TRP A 114 -3.87 -0.53 6.57
CA TRP A 114 -3.20 0.71 6.96
C TRP A 114 -2.29 0.50 8.18
N ALA A 115 -2.76 -0.20 9.21
CA ALA A 115 -1.96 -0.54 10.39
C ALA A 115 -0.73 -1.41 10.06
N ILE A 116 -0.88 -2.39 9.17
CA ILE A 116 0.23 -3.24 8.71
C ILE A 116 1.29 -2.42 7.97
N VAL A 117 0.86 -1.48 7.11
CA VAL A 117 1.77 -0.58 6.39
C VAL A 117 2.46 0.40 7.35
N CYS A 118 1.77 0.94 8.36
CA CYS A 118 2.38 1.76 9.41
C CYS A 118 3.49 1.02 10.17
N LEU A 119 3.25 -0.23 10.55
CA LEU A 119 4.25 -1.06 11.25
C LEU A 119 5.43 -1.42 10.35
N SER A 120 5.17 -1.72 9.08
CA SER A 120 6.22 -2.03 8.11
C SER A 120 7.06 -0.81 7.71
N LEU A 121 6.50 0.39 7.83
CA LEU A 121 7.20 1.65 7.60
C LEU A 121 8.33 1.90 8.60
N PHE A 122 8.13 1.56 9.87
CA PHE A 122 9.18 1.68 10.89
C PHE A 122 10.38 0.75 10.58
N GLN A 123 10.09 -0.48 10.14
CA GLN A 123 11.11 -1.43 9.73
C GLN A 123 11.86 -0.95 8.46
N LEU A 124 11.12 -0.39 7.50
CA LEU A 124 11.67 0.17 6.28
C LEU A 124 12.56 1.38 6.57
N HIS A 125 12.16 2.26 7.50
CA HIS A 125 12.94 3.42 7.90
C HIS A 125 14.31 3.00 8.44
N ARG A 126 14.31 2.09 9.42
CA ARG A 126 15.55 1.56 10.00
C ARG A 126 16.45 0.89 8.95
N HIS A 127 15.86 0.15 8.01
CA HIS A 127 16.65 -0.51 6.97
C HIS A 127 17.18 0.45 5.91
N ASN A 128 16.42 1.51 5.60
CA ASN A 128 16.85 2.55 4.69
C ASN A 128 18.07 3.33 5.21
N GLU A 129 18.08 3.66 6.49
CA GLU A 129 19.23 4.30 7.15
C GLU A 129 20.47 3.41 7.11
N GLN A 130 20.33 2.10 7.38
CA GLN A 130 21.43 1.14 7.27
C GLN A 130 21.99 1.07 5.85
N LEU A 131 21.13 1.09 4.84
CA LEU A 131 21.55 1.03 3.44
C LEU A 131 22.28 2.32 3.01
N LEU A 132 21.84 3.49 3.50
CA LEU A 132 22.48 4.79 3.24
C LEU A 132 23.84 4.94 3.94
N GLN A 133 24.05 4.31 5.10
CA GLN A 133 25.34 4.32 5.80
C GLN A 133 26.41 3.44 5.11
N HIS A 134 25.98 2.49 4.29
CA HIS A 134 26.84 1.54 3.58
C HIS A 134 26.90 1.80 2.07
N SER A 135 26.46 2.97 1.58
CA SER A 135 26.52 3.39 0.17
C SER A 135 27.54 4.49 -0.01
#